data_AF-A0A1B7KQD1-F1
#
_entry.id   AF-A0A1B7KQD1-F1
#
_cell.length_a   1.000
_cell.length_b   1.000
_cell.length_c   1.000
_cell.angle_alpha   90.00
_cell.angle_beta   90.00
_cell.angle_gamma   90.00
#
_symmetry.space_group_name_H-M   'P 1'
#
loop_
_entity.id
_entity.type
_entity.pdbx_description
1 polymer ?
#
loop_
_entity_poly.entity_id
_entity_poly.type
_entity_poly.pdbx_seq_one_letter_code
_entity_poly.pdbx_strand_id
1 'polypeptide(L)'
;MDDRTFRNAMGKFATGVTVITSSLNGQVRGMTANAFMSVSLNPKLVLISVGEKAKMNSVIQQTGKFAVNILSDQQQDLSMLFAGQLKEERNVEFAWIDGHPILPDSLANILCDVDTLYIAGDHTLYIGKVTDIYMKEGDPLLFFEGKYRHIASL
;
A
#
# COMPACT_ATOMS: atom_id res chain seq x y z
N MET A 1 16.89 7.25 -22.14
CA MET A 1 16.55 8.18 -21.04
C MET A 1 17.19 7.62 -19.79
N ASP A 2 17.82 8.46 -18.96
CA ASP A 2 18.42 7.99 -17.71
C ASP A 2 17.38 7.76 -16.61
N ASP A 3 17.70 6.87 -15.66
CA ASP A 3 16.79 6.48 -14.58
C ASP A 3 16.37 7.65 -13.68
N ARG A 4 17.24 8.66 -13.50
CA ARG A 4 16.95 9.81 -12.64
C ARG A 4 15.89 10.69 -13.28
N THR A 5 15.97 10.92 -14.59
CA THR A 5 14.96 11.64 -15.36
C THR A 5 13.60 10.95 -15.25
N PHE A 6 13.54 9.62 -15.40
CA PHE A 6 12.30 8.86 -15.21
C PHE A 6 11.74 9.00 -13.79
N ARG A 7 12.56 8.76 -12.76
CA ARG A 7 12.13 8.87 -11.35
C ARG A 7 11.66 10.28 -10.98
N ASN A 8 12.35 11.30 -11.48
CA ASN A 8 11.95 12.69 -11.25
C ASN A 8 10.58 12.98 -11.87
N ALA A 9 10.33 12.49 -13.10
CA ALA A 9 9.04 12.65 -13.76
C ALA A 9 7.92 11.93 -13.00
N MET A 10 8.14 10.67 -12.56
CA MET A 10 7.16 9.93 -11.76
C MET A 10 6.87 10.61 -10.42
N GLY A 11 7.88 11.22 -9.79
CA GLY A 11 7.72 11.98 -8.55
C GLY A 11 6.88 13.25 -8.69
N LYS A 12 6.56 13.71 -9.91
CA LYS A 12 5.64 14.85 -10.14
C LYS A 12 4.17 14.45 -10.01
N PHE A 13 3.83 13.17 -10.00
CA PHE A 13 2.47 12.73 -9.72
C PHE A 13 2.30 12.58 -8.20
N ALA A 14 1.63 13.54 -7.57
CA ALA A 14 1.35 13.50 -6.14
C ALA A 14 0.42 12.32 -5.82
N THR A 15 0.70 11.66 -4.70
CA THR A 15 -0.03 10.45 -4.28
C THR A 15 -0.34 10.53 -2.79
N GLY A 16 -1.41 9.85 -2.37
CA GLY A 16 -1.50 9.40 -0.98
C GLY A 16 -0.48 8.28 -0.73
N VAL A 17 -0.23 7.99 0.54
CA VAL A 17 0.65 6.89 0.95
C VAL A 17 -0.17 5.73 1.48
N THR A 18 0.17 4.51 1.08
CA THR A 18 -0.46 3.30 1.60
C THR A 18 0.58 2.37 2.22
N VAL A 19 0.13 1.49 3.11
CA VAL A 19 0.84 0.27 3.47
C VAL A 19 0.02 -0.91 3.00
N ILE A 20 0.63 -1.76 2.19
CA ILE A 20 0.07 -3.04 1.80
C ILE A 20 0.40 -4.04 2.89
N THR A 21 -0.60 -4.74 3.40
CA THR A 21 -0.42 -5.80 4.41
C THR A 21 -0.93 -7.12 3.88
N SER A 22 -0.23 -8.19 4.23
CA SER A 22 -0.66 -9.57 3.97
C SER A 22 -0.01 -10.48 5.02
N SER A 23 -0.48 -11.72 5.15
CA SER A 23 0.04 -12.66 6.13
C SER A 23 0.20 -14.05 5.54
N LEU A 24 1.38 -14.63 5.73
CA LEU A 24 1.67 -16.02 5.40
C LEU A 24 1.96 -16.79 6.69
N ASN A 25 1.21 -17.86 6.94
CA ASN A 25 1.36 -18.71 8.14
C ASN A 25 1.29 -17.93 9.47
N GLY A 26 0.40 -16.93 9.55
CA GLY A 26 0.24 -16.06 10.71
C GLY A 26 1.30 -14.96 10.85
N GLN A 27 2.33 -14.95 10.01
CA GLN A 27 3.34 -13.89 10.00
C GLN A 27 2.88 -12.74 9.09
N VAL A 28 2.54 -11.61 9.70
CA VAL A 28 2.17 -10.39 8.99
C VAL A 28 3.40 -9.76 8.33
N ARG A 29 3.23 -9.29 7.10
CA ARG A 29 4.15 -8.38 6.41
C ARG A 29 3.42 -7.10 6.06
N GLY A 30 4.14 -5.98 6.16
CA GLY A 30 3.74 -4.69 5.62
C GLY A 30 4.75 -4.20 4.58
N MET A 31 4.28 -3.43 3.61
CA MET A 31 5.11 -2.78 2.60
C MET A 31 4.50 -1.42 2.24
N THR A 32 5.26 -0.34 2.36
CA THR A 32 4.79 0.96 1.89
C THR A 32 4.72 0.99 0.37
N ALA A 33 3.60 1.49 -0.15
CA ALA A 33 3.39 1.66 -1.58
C ALA A 33 2.58 2.93 -1.86
N ASN A 34 2.89 3.59 -2.97
CA ASN A 34 2.06 4.64 -3.54
C ASN A 34 1.65 4.35 -5.01
N ALA A 35 2.11 3.22 -5.56
CA ALA A 35 1.63 2.68 -6.83
C ALA A 35 0.33 1.87 -6.62
N PHE A 36 -0.71 2.58 -6.20
CA PHE A 36 -2.05 2.07 -5.92
C PHE A 36 -3.09 2.87 -6.69
N MET A 37 -4.13 2.22 -7.21
CA MET A 37 -5.24 2.92 -7.87
C MET A 37 -6.56 2.13 -7.79
N SER A 38 -7.67 2.85 -7.86
CA SER A 38 -8.99 2.28 -8.17
C SER A 38 -9.05 1.87 -9.64
N VAL A 39 -9.64 0.71 -9.95
CA VAL A 39 -9.69 0.14 -11.30
C VAL A 39 -11.11 0.04 -11.85
N SER A 40 -12.04 -0.54 -11.08
CA SER A 40 -13.40 -0.78 -11.55
C SER A 40 -14.42 -0.60 -10.43
N LEU A 41 -15.62 -0.17 -10.80
CA LEU A 41 -16.76 -0.07 -9.89
C LEU A 41 -17.61 -1.36 -9.87
N ASN A 42 -17.71 -2.05 -11.01
CA ASN A 42 -18.50 -3.28 -11.15
C ASN A 42 -17.74 -4.31 -12.03
N PRO A 43 -17.11 -5.34 -11.44
CA PRO A 43 -16.94 -5.55 -10.00
C PRO A 43 -16.04 -4.48 -9.36
N LYS A 44 -16.07 -4.37 -8.03
CA LYS A 44 -15.21 -3.43 -7.28
C LYS A 44 -13.76 -3.94 -7.33
N LEU A 45 -12.91 -3.28 -8.10
CA LEU A 45 -11.52 -3.67 -8.29
C LEU A 45 -10.57 -2.52 -7.96
N VAL A 46 -9.45 -2.86 -7.32
CA VAL A 46 -8.29 -2.00 -7.11
C VAL A 46 -7.03 -2.65 -7.68
N LEU A 47 -5.96 -1.88 -7.84
CA LEU A 47 -4.65 -2.38 -8.25
C LEU A 47 -3.56 -1.90 -7.30
N ILE A 48 -2.62 -2.80 -7.01
CA ILE A 48 -1.30 -2.47 -6.44
C ILE A 48 -0.19 -2.95 -7.38
N SER A 49 0.88 -2.16 -7.49
CA SER A 49 2.10 -2.57 -8.20
C SER A 49 3.19 -2.92 -7.19
N VAL A 50 3.70 -4.14 -7.24
CA VAL A 50 4.68 -4.66 -6.29
C VAL A 50 5.96 -5.05 -7.03
N GLY A 51 7.10 -4.48 -6.62
CA GLY A 51 8.39 -4.82 -7.23
C GLY A 51 8.69 -6.31 -7.09
N GLU A 52 9.22 -6.93 -8.14
CA GLU A 52 9.45 -8.38 -8.22
C GLU A 52 10.28 -8.92 -7.05
N LYS A 53 11.29 -8.15 -6.62
CA LYS A 53 12.22 -8.46 -5.53
C LYS A 53 11.66 -8.19 -4.13
N ALA A 54 10.49 -7.58 -4.01
CA ALA A 54 9.89 -7.29 -2.72
C ALA A 54 9.40 -8.58 -2.05
N LYS A 55 9.70 -8.77 -0.76
CA LYS A 55 9.18 -9.91 0.02
C LYS A 55 7.64 -9.98 0.03
N MET A 56 6.97 -8.83 -0.12
CA MET A 56 5.52 -8.76 -0.25
C MET A 56 5.01 -9.51 -1.48
N ASN A 57 5.77 -9.48 -2.58
CA ASN A 57 5.40 -10.15 -3.83
C ASN A 57 5.16 -11.65 -3.60
N SER A 58 6.12 -12.34 -2.98
CA SER A 58 5.99 -13.77 -2.70
C SER A 58 4.91 -14.10 -1.68
N VAL A 59 4.62 -13.20 -0.72
CA VAL A 59 3.53 -13.39 0.23
C VAL A 59 2.17 -13.28 -0.45
N ILE A 60 1.95 -12.25 -1.28
CA ILE A 60 0.67 -12.08 -1.98
C ILE A 60 0.42 -13.22 -2.98
N GLN A 61 1.46 -13.67 -3.71
CA GLN A 61 1.32 -14.82 -4.63
C GLN A 61 0.88 -16.10 -3.91
N GLN A 62 1.38 -16.35 -2.70
CA GLN A 62 1.06 -17.56 -1.94
C GLN A 62 -0.28 -17.47 -1.22
N THR A 63 -0.65 -16.27 -0.76
CA THR A 63 -1.85 -16.06 0.08
C THR A 63 -3.08 -15.71 -0.73
N GLY A 64 -2.91 -15.11 -1.92
CA GLY A 64 -4.00 -14.57 -2.73
C GLY A 64 -4.77 -13.43 -2.05
N LYS A 65 -4.22 -12.81 -1.00
CA LYS A 65 -4.90 -11.82 -0.17
C LYS A 65 -3.98 -10.64 0.16
N PHE A 66 -4.55 -9.44 0.20
CA PHE A 66 -3.88 -8.26 0.73
C PHE A 66 -4.89 -7.24 1.25
N ALA A 67 -4.46 -6.40 2.18
CA ALA A 67 -5.18 -5.19 2.55
C ALA A 67 -4.38 -3.95 2.13
N VAL A 68 -5.09 -2.92 1.67
CA VAL A 68 -4.54 -1.59 1.41
C VAL A 68 -4.92 -0.69 2.58
N ASN A 69 -3.92 -0.18 3.29
CA ASN A 69 -4.11 0.74 4.41
C ASN A 69 -3.69 2.14 3.97
N ILE A 70 -4.65 3.00 3.65
CA ILE A 70 -4.40 4.39 3.26
C ILE A 70 -4.05 5.20 4.49
N LEU A 71 -2.85 5.75 4.56
CA LEU A 71 -2.31 6.37 5.76
C LEU A 71 -2.84 7.78 5.99
N SER A 72 -3.13 8.10 7.24
CA SER A 72 -3.31 9.48 7.70
C SER A 72 -1.98 10.20 7.82
N ASP A 73 -2.02 11.52 7.86
CA ASP A 73 -0.84 12.38 8.05
C ASP A 73 -0.09 12.13 9.38
N GLN A 74 -0.75 11.55 10.37
CA GLN A 74 -0.18 11.09 11.64
C GLN A 74 0.63 9.79 11.53
N GLN A 75 0.57 9.08 10.40
CA GLN A 75 1.17 7.76 10.20
C GLN A 75 2.45 7.79 9.35
N GLN A 76 3.15 8.94 9.27
CA GLN A 76 4.42 9.04 8.55
C GLN A 76 5.46 8.01 9.03
N ASP A 77 5.54 7.77 10.34
CA ASP A 77 6.45 6.78 10.93
C ASP A 77 6.21 5.36 10.41
N LEU A 78 4.94 4.97 10.22
CA LEU A 78 4.58 3.66 9.65
C LEU A 78 4.98 3.58 8.17
N SER A 79 4.81 4.68 7.43
CA SER A 79 5.33 4.76 6.05
C SER A 79 6.85 4.55 6.00
N MET A 80 7.61 5.19 6.89
CA MET A 80 9.07 5.04 6.92
C MET A 80 9.48 3.62 7.34
N LEU A 81 8.76 3.04 8.30
CA LEU A 81 9.00 1.67 8.77
C LEU A 81 8.81 0.65 7.65
N PHE A 82 7.64 0.65 7.00
CA PHE A 82 7.31 -0.34 5.96
C PHE A 82 7.96 -0.04 4.61
N ALA A 83 8.63 1.10 4.45
CA ALA A 83 9.57 1.39 3.36
C ALA A 83 11.00 0.89 3.65
N GLY A 84 11.27 0.33 4.83
CA GLY A 84 12.60 -0.15 5.24
C GLY A 84 13.59 0.98 5.54
N GLN A 85 13.11 2.20 5.81
CA GLN A 85 13.95 3.35 6.10
C GLN A 85 14.35 3.43 7.58
N LEU A 86 13.58 2.78 8.45
CA LEU A 86 13.91 2.62 9.86
C LEU A 86 14.65 1.30 10.07
N LYS A 87 15.81 1.37 10.76
CA LYS A 87 16.65 0.21 11.05
C LYS A 87 16.22 -0.54 12.33
N GLU A 88 15.33 0.05 13.11
CA GLU A 88 14.86 -0.51 14.38
C GLU A 88 13.68 -1.45 14.14
N GLU A 89 13.70 -2.59 14.81
CA GLU A 89 12.52 -3.44 14.93
C GLU A 89 11.49 -2.72 15.81
N ARG A 90 10.34 -2.39 15.24
CA ARG A 90 9.18 -1.88 15.99
C ARG A 90 8.10 -2.96 16.02
N ASN A 91 7.53 -3.15 17.21
CA ASN A 91 6.28 -3.88 17.34
C ASN A 91 5.16 -3.01 16.79
N VAL A 92 4.62 -3.40 15.63
CA VAL A 92 3.44 -2.77 15.05
C VAL A 92 2.23 -3.60 15.45
N GLU A 93 1.24 -2.94 16.02
CA GLU A 93 -0.04 -3.55 16.31
C GLU A 93 -0.86 -3.68 15.02
N PHE A 94 -1.26 -4.90 14.70
CA PHE A 94 -2.15 -5.20 13.59
C PHE A 94 -3.49 -5.67 14.12
N ALA A 95 -4.57 -5.08 13.62
CA ALA A 95 -5.90 -5.65 13.76
C ALA A 95 -6.16 -6.66 12.63
N TRP A 96 -7.09 -7.58 12.86
CA TRP A 96 -7.45 -8.61 11.89
C TRP A 96 -8.92 -8.52 11.56
N ILE A 97 -9.23 -8.45 10.27
CA ILE A 97 -10.61 -8.39 9.77
C ILE A 97 -10.70 -9.36 8.60
N ASP A 98 -11.62 -10.33 8.68
CA ASP A 98 -11.90 -11.30 7.62
C ASP A 98 -10.65 -11.96 7.00
N GLY A 99 -9.69 -12.31 7.86
CA GLY A 99 -8.43 -12.95 7.46
C GLY A 99 -7.36 -12.01 6.90
N HIS A 100 -7.58 -10.70 6.92
CA HIS A 100 -6.63 -9.68 6.49
C HIS A 100 -6.04 -8.95 7.69
N PRO A 101 -4.70 -8.90 7.84
CA PRO A 101 -4.09 -7.98 8.79
C PRO A 101 -4.21 -6.55 8.26
N ILE A 102 -4.65 -5.62 9.10
CA ILE A 102 -4.78 -4.20 8.79
C ILE A 102 -4.00 -3.36 9.79
N LEU A 103 -3.67 -2.13 9.40
CA LEU A 103 -3.18 -1.12 10.33
C LEU A 103 -4.38 -0.37 10.93
N PRO A 104 -4.55 -0.41 12.27
CA PRO A 104 -5.47 0.49 12.94
C PRO A 104 -5.15 1.94 12.58
N ASP A 105 -6.17 2.79 12.65
CA ASP A 105 -6.02 4.23 12.45
C ASP A 105 -5.58 4.71 11.07
N SER A 106 -5.56 3.85 10.07
CA SER A 106 -5.53 4.27 8.68
C SER A 106 -6.82 4.99 8.28
N LEU A 107 -6.74 5.95 7.36
CA LEU A 107 -7.91 6.66 6.82
C LEU A 107 -8.88 5.71 6.13
N ALA A 108 -8.34 4.69 5.46
CA ALA A 108 -9.12 3.60 4.94
C ALA A 108 -8.34 2.28 4.99
N ASN A 109 -9.05 1.19 5.28
CA ASN A 109 -8.57 -0.18 5.15
C ASN A 109 -9.44 -0.87 4.09
N ILE A 110 -8.83 -1.33 3.00
CA ILE A 110 -9.51 -1.96 1.86
C ILE A 110 -9.04 -3.40 1.78
N LEU A 111 -9.93 -4.35 2.03
CA LEU A 111 -9.62 -5.78 2.04
C LEU A 111 -9.83 -6.35 0.64
N CYS A 112 -8.85 -7.12 0.16
CA CYS A 112 -8.81 -7.57 -1.23
C CYS A 112 -8.40 -9.05 -1.33
N ASP A 113 -9.19 -9.81 -2.07
CA ASP A 113 -8.76 -11.07 -2.66
C ASP A 113 -8.16 -10.79 -4.04
N VAL A 114 -7.04 -11.43 -4.39
CA VAL A 114 -6.42 -11.32 -5.71
C VAL A 114 -7.36 -11.91 -6.76
N ASP A 115 -7.75 -11.09 -7.74
CA ASP A 115 -8.56 -11.48 -8.88
C ASP A 115 -7.66 -11.94 -10.04
N THR A 116 -6.70 -11.09 -10.42
CA THR A 116 -5.77 -11.35 -11.52
C THR A 116 -4.42 -10.72 -11.22
N LEU A 117 -3.33 -11.29 -11.76
CA LEU A 117 -2.00 -10.68 -11.73
C LEU A 117 -1.38 -10.57 -13.12
N TYR A 118 -0.55 -9.55 -13.32
CA TYR A 118 0.21 -9.33 -14.55
C TYR A 118 1.64 -8.93 -14.24
N ILE A 119 2.61 -9.61 -14.86
CA ILE A 119 4.02 -9.20 -14.81
C ILE A 119 4.21 -8.04 -15.78
N ALA A 120 4.66 -6.91 -15.27
CA ALA A 120 4.88 -5.67 -16.02
C ALA A 120 6.30 -5.15 -15.76
N GLY A 121 7.27 -5.68 -16.50
CA GLY A 121 8.68 -5.34 -16.30
C GLY A 121 9.19 -5.85 -14.95
N ASP A 122 9.71 -4.94 -14.13
CA ASP A 122 10.26 -5.24 -12.80
C ASP A 122 9.22 -5.25 -11.67
N HIS A 123 7.94 -5.13 -12.02
CA HIS A 123 6.81 -5.17 -11.08
C HIS A 123 5.78 -6.23 -11.47
N THR A 124 5.08 -6.76 -10.48
CA THR A 124 3.84 -7.52 -10.65
C THR A 124 2.67 -6.63 -10.26
N LEU A 125 1.73 -6.45 -11.17
CA LEU A 125 0.46 -5.77 -10.94
C LEU A 125 -0.53 -6.78 -10.38
N TYR A 126 -1.05 -6.52 -9.18
CA TYR A 126 -2.13 -7.31 -8.59
C TYR A 126 -3.42 -6.52 -8.72
N ILE A 127 -4.39 -7.09 -9.43
CA ILE A 127 -5.76 -6.63 -9.43
C ILE A 127 -6.47 -7.36 -8.30
N GLY A 128 -6.94 -6.61 -7.31
CA GLY A 128 -7.67 -7.11 -6.15
C GLY A 128 -9.15 -6.82 -6.26
N LYS A 129 -9.97 -7.84 -6.03
CA LYS A 129 -11.40 -7.69 -5.81
C LYS A 129 -11.63 -7.27 -4.37
N VAL A 130 -12.27 -6.10 -4.20
CA VAL A 130 -12.55 -5.56 -2.87
C VAL A 130 -13.67 -6.36 -2.22
N THR A 131 -13.39 -6.93 -1.05
CA THR A 131 -14.37 -7.65 -0.25
C THR A 131 -15.05 -6.71 0.74
N ASP A 132 -14.27 -5.88 1.43
CA ASP A 132 -14.75 -4.97 2.48
C ASP A 132 -13.92 -3.67 2.54
N ILE A 133 -14.52 -2.61 3.07
CA ILE A 133 -13.89 -1.30 3.28
C ILE A 133 -14.27 -0.75 4.65
N TYR A 134 -13.27 -0.26 5.37
CA TYR A 134 -13.44 0.54 6.59
C TYR A 134 -12.78 1.89 6.36
N MET A 135 -13.39 2.97 6.86
CA MET A 135 -12.87 4.33 6.66
C MET A 135 -13.17 5.23 7.86
N LYS A 136 -12.36 6.27 8.00
CA LYS A 136 -12.55 7.33 8.98
C LYS A 136 -12.19 8.69 8.40
N GLU A 137 -12.65 9.73 9.08
CA GLU A 137 -12.29 11.11 8.78
C GLU A 137 -10.83 11.41 9.17
N GLY A 138 -10.24 12.41 8.50
CA GLY A 138 -8.89 12.91 8.78
C GLY A 138 -8.14 13.32 7.52
N ASP A 139 -6.93 13.85 7.69
CA ASP A 139 -6.08 14.30 6.59
C ASP A 139 -5.11 13.20 6.11
N PRO A 140 -4.86 13.09 4.79
CA PRO A 140 -4.01 12.06 4.22
C PRO A 140 -2.53 12.39 4.35
N LEU A 141 -1.71 11.36 4.52
CA LEU A 141 -0.28 11.47 4.26
C LEU A 141 -0.04 11.54 2.75
N LEU A 142 0.57 12.62 2.29
CA LEU A 142 0.89 12.81 0.88
C LEU A 142 2.38 12.60 0.60
N PHE A 143 2.68 12.16 -0.62
CA PHE A 143 4.04 12.05 -1.14
C PHE A 143 4.16 12.72 -2.50
N PHE A 144 5.11 13.65 -2.61
CA PHE A 144 5.36 14.42 -3.83
C PHE A 144 6.85 14.80 -3.91
N GLU A 145 7.47 14.56 -5.06
CA GLU A 145 8.89 14.85 -5.33
C GLU A 145 9.85 14.26 -4.28
N GLY A 146 9.60 13.02 -3.85
CA GLY A 146 10.47 12.33 -2.91
C GLY A 146 10.36 12.82 -1.47
N LYS A 147 9.30 13.54 -1.11
CA LYS A 147 9.10 14.11 0.23
C LYS A 147 7.65 14.01 0.67
N TYR A 148 7.44 13.89 1.98
CA TYR A 148 6.10 13.98 2.57
C TYR A 148 5.52 15.40 2.46
N ARG A 149 4.20 15.48 2.33
CA ARG A 149 3.41 16.71 2.22
C ARG A 149 2.11 16.57 3.02
N HIS A 150 1.45 17.69 3.28
CA HIS A 150 0.13 17.78 3.88
C HIS A 150 -0.81 18.55 2.93
N ILE A 151 -2.12 18.34 3.08
CA ILE A 151 -3.12 19.19 2.46
C ILE A 151 -3.02 20.59 3.10
N ALA A 152 -3.09 21.65 2.28
CA ALA A 152 -3.18 23.01 2.79
C ALA A 152 -4.59 23.29 3.30
N SER A 153 -4.73 23.91 4.46
CA SER A 153 -6.00 24.48 4.91
C SER A 153 -6.44 25.59 3.94
N LEU A 154 -7.70 25.55 3.50
CA LEU A 154 -8.33 26.61 2.72
C LEU A 154 -8.60 27.86 3.56
#